data_AF-A0A8S9WMK5-F1
#
_entry.id   AF-A0A8S9WMK5-F1
#
_cell.length_a   1.000
_cell.length_b   1.000
_cell.length_c   1.000
_cell.angle_alpha   90.00
_cell.angle_beta   90.00
_cell.angle_gamma   90.00
#
_symmetry.space_group_name_H-M   'P 1'
#
loop_
_entity.id
_entity.type
_entity.pdbx_description
1 polymer ?
#
loop_
_entity_poly.entity_id
_entity_poly.type
_entity_poly.pdbx_seq_one_letter_code
_entity_poly.pdbx_strand_id
1 'polypeptide(L)'
;MKNVGITSTIRGLLTHKPWDKSLDNTGWTSIKETNESGPFSYCIPLKFFLPIFEHYKKVILNQKQELVILLASSRNNCIMGTDDTSTYKMELSDLQWRVPHLKIDAYQKLNLLKIIENDRPLEIAYRAWENYEFPTLPETTKITWTLKTTSALETPRYVIVAFQTGKKNKVKANASLFDGCNLSELKVYLNDRAFPYLNLRGEKSTMYELYARFRASYMQESDSFPLMSRSEFDSNPIYVIDTSHQELSVKSSTIDLRIEMESKSSFPKDTTAYCIVINDIVATYQPLTGIVTRKQ
;
A
#
# COMPACT_ATOMS: atom_id res chain seq x y z
N MET A 1 -0.85 -10.45 -1.99
CA MET A 1 -0.34 -9.32 -1.18
C MET A 1 -0.13 -9.85 0.24
N LYS A 2 1.00 -9.54 0.88
CA LYS A 2 1.27 -9.89 2.29
C LYS A 2 0.92 -8.69 3.18
N ASN A 3 0.58 -8.93 4.45
CA ASN A 3 0.26 -7.88 5.43
C ASN A 3 -0.70 -6.80 4.90
N VAL A 4 -1.87 -7.24 4.43
CA VAL A 4 -2.86 -6.37 3.76
C VAL A 4 -3.30 -5.22 4.66
N GLY A 5 -3.45 -5.43 5.97
CA GLY A 5 -3.82 -4.39 6.93
C GLY A 5 -2.85 -3.20 6.89
N ILE A 6 -1.58 -3.40 7.25
CA ILE A 6 -0.54 -2.35 7.22
C ILE A 6 -0.43 -1.70 5.83
N THR A 7 -0.46 -2.51 4.77
CA THR A 7 -0.36 -2.00 3.40
C THR A 7 -1.54 -1.09 3.04
N SER A 8 -2.76 -1.46 3.43
CA SER A 8 -3.96 -0.66 3.23
C SER A 8 -3.97 0.62 4.08
N THR A 9 -3.45 0.57 5.30
CA THR A 9 -3.30 1.75 6.17
C THR A 9 -2.31 2.75 5.57
N ILE A 10 -1.10 2.31 5.19
CA ILE A 10 -0.11 3.19 4.57
C ILE A 10 -0.66 3.75 3.25
N ARG A 11 -1.32 2.91 2.45
CA ARG A 11 -1.96 3.36 1.21
C ARG A 11 -3.04 4.40 1.45
N GLY A 12 -3.93 4.19 2.42
CA GLY A 12 -4.97 5.16 2.75
C GLY A 12 -4.38 6.51 3.17
N LEU A 13 -3.34 6.49 4.01
CA LEU A 13 -2.62 7.69 4.45
C LEU A 13 -1.94 8.45 3.30
N LEU A 14 -1.62 7.77 2.20
CA LEU A 14 -0.99 8.36 1.02
C LEU A 14 -1.97 8.78 -0.09
N THR A 15 -3.15 8.16 -0.15
CA THR A 15 -4.02 8.24 -1.35
C THR A 15 -5.39 8.83 -1.10
N HIS A 16 -5.92 8.72 0.12
CA HIS A 16 -7.25 9.23 0.45
C HIS A 16 -7.30 10.76 0.43
N LYS A 17 -8.47 11.31 0.13
CA LYS A 17 -8.71 12.76 0.16
C LYS A 17 -9.22 13.14 1.57
N PRO A 18 -8.76 14.26 2.16
CA PRO A 18 -9.24 14.73 3.46
C PRO A 18 -10.77 14.87 3.58
N TRP A 19 -11.44 15.22 2.48
CA TRP A 19 -12.88 15.48 2.44
C TRP A 19 -13.71 14.30 1.89
N ASP A 20 -13.12 13.12 1.67
CA ASP A 20 -13.86 11.96 1.17
C ASP A 20 -14.73 11.35 2.27
N LYS A 21 -16.00 11.75 2.32
CA LYS A 21 -16.98 11.22 3.28
C LYS A 21 -17.25 9.72 3.12
N SER A 22 -16.86 9.10 2.01
CA SER A 22 -17.01 7.63 1.88
C SER A 22 -16.14 6.86 2.87
N LEU A 23 -15.10 7.50 3.41
CA LEU A 23 -14.20 6.94 4.43
C LEU A 23 -14.92 6.61 5.75
N ASP A 24 -16.01 7.31 6.07
CA ASP A 24 -16.77 7.10 7.31
C ASP A 24 -17.30 5.66 7.41
N ASN A 25 -17.70 5.07 6.28
CA ASN A 25 -18.25 3.71 6.20
C ASN A 25 -17.18 2.61 6.17
N THR A 26 -15.91 3.01 6.06
CA THR A 26 -14.77 2.09 5.95
C THR A 26 -14.05 1.85 7.28
N GLY A 27 -14.45 2.58 8.32
CA GLY A 27 -13.77 2.59 9.62
C GLY A 27 -12.50 3.46 9.64
N TRP A 28 -12.32 4.35 8.65
CA TRP A 28 -11.11 5.17 8.50
C TRP A 28 -11.14 6.46 9.34
N THR A 29 -12.19 7.28 9.18
CA THR A 29 -12.39 8.58 9.83
C THR A 29 -13.21 8.47 11.12
N SER A 30 -14.07 7.47 11.19
CA SER A 30 -14.95 7.23 12.33
C SER A 30 -14.22 6.44 13.41
N ILE A 31 -13.42 7.13 14.22
CA ILE A 31 -13.24 6.80 15.65
C ILE A 31 -14.55 7.16 16.38
N LYS A 32 -15.67 6.60 15.92
CA LYS A 32 -16.62 6.06 16.87
C LYS A 32 -16.13 4.63 16.99
N GLU A 33 -15.08 4.35 17.76
CA GLU A 33 -15.31 4.02 19.16
C GLU A 33 -16.74 3.48 19.29
N THR A 34 -16.98 2.28 18.76
CA THR A 34 -18.04 1.44 19.31
C THR A 34 -17.58 1.10 20.72
N ASN A 35 -17.66 2.10 21.60
CA ASN A 35 -17.57 1.94 23.06
C ASN A 35 -18.74 1.09 23.56
N GLU A 36 -19.72 0.86 22.69
CA GLU A 36 -20.82 -0.06 22.87
C GLU A 36 -20.40 -1.47 22.42
N SER A 37 -20.36 -2.39 23.39
CA SER A 37 -20.26 -3.81 23.14
C SER A 37 -21.43 -4.26 22.26
N GLY A 38 -21.18 -4.55 20.98
CA GLY A 38 -22.22 -4.99 20.06
C GLY A 38 -21.71 -5.33 18.66
N PRO A 39 -22.54 -5.98 17.83
CA PRO A 39 -22.22 -6.24 16.44
C PRO A 39 -22.16 -4.92 15.66
N PHE A 40 -21.16 -4.80 14.78
CA PHE A 40 -21.02 -3.69 13.86
C PHE A 40 -20.79 -4.21 12.44
N SER A 41 -20.94 -3.33 11.46
CA SER A 41 -20.70 -3.65 10.05
C SER A 41 -19.99 -2.51 9.35
N TYR A 42 -19.02 -2.84 8.50
CA TYR A 42 -18.30 -1.89 7.65
C TYR A 42 -18.36 -2.33 6.20
N CYS A 43 -18.27 -1.38 5.27
CA CYS A 43 -18.16 -1.65 3.85
C CYS A 43 -16.87 -1.04 3.32
N ILE A 44 -15.87 -1.88 3.02
CA ILE A 44 -14.57 -1.45 2.54
C ILE A 44 -14.52 -1.61 1.03
N PRO A 45 -14.35 -0.53 0.25
CA PRO A 45 -14.16 -0.63 -1.20
C PRO A 45 -12.92 -1.49 -1.53
N LEU A 46 -13.08 -2.48 -2.42
CA LEU A 46 -11.95 -3.34 -2.83
C LEU A 46 -10.75 -2.55 -3.35
N LYS A 47 -11.00 -1.38 -3.97
CA LYS A 47 -9.95 -0.47 -4.44
C LYS A 47 -8.98 -0.04 -3.34
N PHE A 48 -9.31 -0.11 -2.05
CA PHE A 48 -8.43 0.33 -0.95
C PHE A 48 -7.27 -0.63 -0.68
N PHE A 49 -7.46 -1.93 -0.88
CA PHE A 49 -6.42 -2.93 -0.64
C PHE A 49 -6.06 -3.77 -1.88
N LEU A 50 -6.84 -3.67 -2.96
CA LEU A 50 -6.56 -4.28 -4.26
C LEU A 50 -6.40 -3.17 -5.31
N PRO A 51 -5.15 -2.74 -5.62
CA PRO A 51 -4.89 -1.64 -6.55
C PRO A 51 -5.46 -1.84 -7.97
N ILE A 52 -5.66 -3.09 -8.40
CA ILE A 52 -6.28 -3.38 -9.70
C ILE A 52 -7.64 -2.68 -9.87
N PHE A 53 -8.47 -2.60 -8.83
CA PHE A 53 -9.78 -1.96 -8.91
C PHE A 53 -9.70 -0.43 -8.87
N GLU A 54 -8.54 0.15 -8.55
CA GLU A 54 -8.28 1.59 -8.68
C GLU A 54 -7.98 1.96 -10.13
N HIS A 55 -7.16 1.17 -10.82
CA HIS A 55 -6.65 1.49 -12.15
C HIS A 55 -7.45 0.89 -13.31
N TYR A 56 -7.91 -0.35 -13.17
CA TYR A 56 -8.65 -1.04 -14.23
C TYR A 56 -10.15 -0.76 -14.13
N LYS A 57 -10.68 0.05 -15.06
CA LYS A 57 -12.09 0.47 -15.13
C LYS A 57 -12.89 -0.20 -16.25
N LYS A 58 -12.30 -1.18 -16.94
CA LYS A 58 -12.95 -1.88 -18.05
C LYS A 58 -13.66 -3.15 -17.55
N VAL A 59 -14.54 -3.69 -18.39
CA VAL A 59 -15.27 -4.92 -18.10
C VAL A 59 -14.32 -6.12 -18.18
N ILE A 60 -14.46 -7.06 -17.24
CA ILE A 60 -13.79 -8.36 -17.30
C ILE A 60 -14.79 -9.38 -17.86
N LEU A 61 -14.40 -10.09 -18.92
CA LEU A 61 -15.25 -11.02 -19.65
C LEU A 61 -14.91 -12.46 -19.32
N ASN A 62 -15.94 -13.27 -19.04
CA ASN A 62 -15.85 -14.73 -18.91
C ASN A 62 -14.74 -15.22 -17.96
N GLN A 63 -14.38 -14.43 -16.94
CA GLN A 63 -13.39 -14.81 -15.94
C GLN A 63 -14.08 -15.28 -14.68
N LYS A 64 -13.72 -16.47 -14.21
CA LYS A 64 -14.02 -16.90 -12.85
C LYS A 64 -13.21 -16.02 -11.89
N GLN A 65 -13.90 -15.42 -10.92
CA GLN A 65 -13.28 -14.58 -9.91
C GLN A 65 -13.33 -15.29 -8.57
N GLU A 66 -12.19 -15.33 -7.88
CA GLU A 66 -12.05 -15.91 -6.56
C GLU A 66 -11.23 -14.96 -5.68
N LEU A 67 -11.70 -14.73 -4.46
CA LEU A 67 -11.01 -13.91 -3.47
C LEU A 67 -10.72 -14.77 -2.23
N VAL A 68 -9.44 -15.05 -2.01
CA VAL A 68 -8.96 -15.78 -0.83
C VAL A 68 -8.36 -14.80 0.15
N ILE A 69 -8.89 -14.77 1.38
CA ILE A 69 -8.39 -13.94 2.48
C ILE A 69 -7.88 -14.85 3.60
N LEU A 70 -6.64 -14.62 4.02
CA LEU A 70 -6.05 -15.29 5.17
C LEU A 70 -6.08 -14.34 6.36
N LEU A 71 -6.73 -14.75 7.44
CA LEU A 71 -6.79 -13.99 8.67
C LEU A 71 -5.51 -14.20 9.49
N ALA A 72 -5.05 -13.14 10.16
CA ALA A 72 -3.96 -13.24 11.11
C ALA A 72 -4.37 -14.12 12.31
N SER A 73 -3.38 -14.77 12.93
CA SER A 73 -3.60 -15.59 14.13
C SER A 73 -4.07 -14.79 15.34
N SER A 74 -3.73 -13.50 15.40
CA SER A 74 -4.18 -12.55 16.42
C SER A 74 -4.87 -11.35 15.77
N ARG A 75 -5.93 -10.86 16.43
CA ARG A 75 -6.70 -9.67 16.02
C ARG A 75 -6.41 -8.44 16.88
N ASN A 76 -5.38 -8.50 17.73
CA ASN A 76 -5.05 -7.41 18.65
C ASN A 76 -4.75 -6.09 17.94
N ASN A 77 -4.25 -6.13 16.70
CA ASN A 77 -4.01 -4.92 15.89
C ASN A 77 -5.29 -4.16 15.48
N CYS A 78 -6.45 -4.82 15.57
CA CYS A 78 -7.74 -4.23 15.21
C CYS A 78 -8.48 -3.66 16.43
N ILE A 79 -7.86 -3.68 17.61
CA ILE A 79 -8.49 -3.33 18.89
C ILE A 79 -7.65 -2.23 19.53
N MET A 80 -8.32 -1.20 20.04
CA MET A 80 -7.72 -0.23 20.96
C MET A 80 -8.38 -0.37 22.32
N GLY A 81 -7.65 -0.93 23.27
CA GLY A 81 -8.11 -1.08 24.65
C GLY A 81 -7.69 0.09 25.53
N THR A 82 -8.51 0.37 26.54
CA THR A 82 -8.24 1.37 27.58
C THR A 82 -7.34 0.80 28.69
N ASP A 83 -7.49 -0.49 29.02
CA ASP A 83 -6.87 -1.13 30.19
C ASP A 83 -6.11 -2.43 29.85
N ASP A 84 -5.08 -2.78 30.63
CA ASP A 84 -4.28 -4.01 30.42
C ASP A 84 -4.92 -5.26 31.03
N THR A 85 -5.91 -5.08 31.89
CA THR A 85 -6.59 -6.16 32.64
C THR A 85 -7.80 -6.73 31.91
N SER A 86 -8.38 -5.95 30.99
CA SER A 86 -9.56 -6.34 30.24
C SER A 86 -9.19 -7.17 29.01
N THR A 87 -9.74 -8.37 28.89
CA THR A 87 -9.64 -9.15 27.65
C THR A 87 -10.63 -8.62 26.62
N TYR A 88 -10.11 -7.94 25.60
CA TYR A 88 -10.88 -7.54 24.43
C TYR A 88 -10.89 -8.69 23.40
N LYS A 89 -12.06 -8.96 22.82
CA LYS A 89 -12.23 -9.98 21.77
C LYS A 89 -13.00 -9.39 20.60
N MET A 90 -12.51 -9.68 19.40
CA MET A 90 -13.18 -9.36 18.14
C MET A 90 -13.34 -10.65 17.33
N GLU A 91 -14.55 -10.90 16.85
CA GLU A 91 -14.87 -12.06 16.02
C GLU A 91 -15.47 -11.59 14.70
N LEU A 92 -15.04 -12.23 13.61
CA LEU A 92 -15.60 -11.98 12.29
C LEU A 92 -16.77 -12.94 12.09
N SER A 93 -17.99 -12.42 12.08
CA SER A 93 -19.22 -13.21 11.96
C SER A 93 -19.55 -13.57 10.51
N ASP A 94 -19.53 -12.57 9.63
CA ASP A 94 -19.82 -12.72 8.20
C ASP A 94 -18.86 -11.87 7.35
N LEU A 95 -18.54 -12.36 6.16
CA LEU A 95 -17.68 -11.68 5.20
C LEU A 95 -18.26 -11.83 3.80
N GLN A 96 -18.73 -10.72 3.24
CA GLN A 96 -19.26 -10.65 1.89
C GLN A 96 -18.40 -9.74 1.03
N TRP A 97 -18.03 -10.20 -0.16
CA TRP A 97 -17.44 -9.36 -1.20
C TRP A 97 -18.46 -9.17 -2.32
N ARG A 98 -18.53 -7.94 -2.84
CA ARG A 98 -19.52 -7.56 -3.85
C ARG A 98 -18.79 -7.04 -5.08
N VAL A 99 -19.01 -7.67 -6.22
CA VAL A 99 -18.54 -7.19 -7.53
C VAL A 99 -19.76 -6.89 -8.40
N PRO A 100 -19.85 -5.69 -9.00
CA PRO A 100 -20.96 -5.34 -9.85
C PRO A 100 -20.96 -6.19 -11.13
N HIS A 101 -22.10 -6.81 -11.44
CA HIS A 101 -22.32 -7.48 -12.71
C HIS A 101 -23.02 -6.53 -13.68
N LEU A 102 -22.45 -6.39 -14.89
CA LEU A 102 -23.02 -5.53 -15.92
C LEU A 102 -23.97 -6.33 -16.81
N LYS A 103 -25.20 -5.83 -16.95
CA LYS A 103 -26.14 -6.28 -17.99
C LYS A 103 -25.93 -5.40 -19.21
N ILE A 104 -25.60 -6.03 -20.33
CA ILE A 104 -25.20 -5.34 -21.56
C ILE A 104 -26.32 -5.52 -22.59
N ASP A 105 -26.60 -4.48 -23.38
CA ASP A 105 -27.58 -4.55 -24.47
C ASP A 105 -27.13 -5.53 -25.58
N ALA A 106 -28.05 -5.92 -26.47
CA ALA A 106 -27.76 -6.90 -27.51
C ALA A 106 -26.67 -6.45 -28.49
N TYR A 107 -26.60 -5.17 -28.82
CA TYR A 107 -25.63 -4.62 -29.77
C TYR A 107 -24.21 -4.64 -29.20
N GLN A 108 -24.04 -4.17 -27.96
CA GLN A 108 -22.76 -4.20 -27.25
C GLN A 108 -22.33 -5.63 -26.94
N LYS A 109 -23.28 -6.53 -26.67
CA LYS A 109 -23.00 -7.97 -26.48
C LYS A 109 -22.38 -8.57 -27.75
N LEU A 110 -22.87 -8.24 -28.95
CA LEU A 110 -22.27 -8.69 -30.21
C LEU A 110 -20.82 -8.21 -30.36
N ASN A 111 -20.52 -6.96 -29.99
CA ASN A 111 -19.15 -6.44 -30.05
C ASN A 111 -18.21 -7.15 -29.07
N LEU A 112 -18.69 -7.47 -27.86
CA LEU A 112 -17.89 -8.22 -26.88
C LEU A 112 -17.70 -9.69 -27.29
N LEU A 113 -18.71 -10.31 -27.92
CA LEU A 113 -18.59 -11.66 -28.48
C LEU A 113 -17.51 -11.73 -29.56
N LYS A 114 -17.42 -10.73 -30.45
CA LYS A 114 -16.32 -10.65 -31.43
C LYS A 114 -14.94 -10.58 -30.77
N ILE A 115 -14.82 -9.91 -29.61
CA ILE A 115 -13.54 -9.87 -28.86
C ILE A 115 -13.20 -11.25 -28.29
N ILE A 116 -14.21 -11.99 -27.80
CA ILE A 116 -14.07 -13.35 -27.27
C ILE A 116 -13.73 -14.36 -28.38
N GLU A 117 -14.42 -14.30 -29.52
CA GLU A 117 -14.20 -15.19 -30.68
C GLU A 117 -12.79 -15.06 -31.24
N ASN A 118 -12.25 -13.85 -31.29
CA ASN A 118 -10.88 -13.60 -31.74
C ASN A 118 -9.83 -13.88 -30.65
N ASP A 119 -10.26 -14.29 -29.45
CA ASP A 119 -9.46 -14.46 -28.23
C ASP A 119 -8.40 -13.37 -28.02
N ARG A 120 -8.79 -12.12 -28.29
CA ARG A 120 -7.85 -11.00 -28.27
C ARG A 120 -7.38 -10.79 -26.82
N PRO A 121 -6.07 -10.83 -26.54
CA PRO A 121 -5.56 -10.56 -25.20
C PRO A 121 -5.94 -9.15 -24.75
N LEU A 122 -6.52 -9.05 -23.56
CA LEU A 122 -6.90 -7.80 -22.93
C LEU A 122 -5.88 -7.42 -21.88
N GLU A 123 -5.29 -6.23 -22.04
CA GLU A 123 -4.29 -5.71 -21.11
C GLU A 123 -4.94 -5.13 -19.86
N ILE A 124 -4.45 -5.58 -18.71
CA ILE A 124 -4.77 -5.08 -17.37
C ILE A 124 -3.51 -4.42 -16.83
N ALA A 125 -3.48 -3.09 -16.90
CA ALA A 125 -2.43 -2.28 -16.27
C ALA A 125 -2.87 -1.83 -14.88
N TYR A 126 -2.01 -2.00 -13.88
CA TYR A 126 -2.24 -1.51 -12.52
C TYR A 126 -0.91 -1.31 -11.78
N ARG A 127 -0.93 -0.49 -10.73
CA ARG A 127 0.24 -0.32 -9.86
C ARG A 127 0.18 -1.30 -8.70
N ALA A 128 1.08 -2.26 -8.66
CA ALA A 128 1.16 -3.22 -7.56
C ALA A 128 1.82 -2.59 -6.35
N TRP A 129 1.31 -2.92 -5.16
CA TRP A 129 1.89 -2.52 -3.88
C TRP A 129 2.44 -3.77 -3.21
N GLU A 130 3.75 -3.90 -3.16
CA GLU A 130 4.43 -5.04 -2.55
C GLU A 130 4.98 -4.67 -1.19
N ASN A 131 4.55 -5.40 -0.16
CA ASN A 131 4.99 -5.18 1.21
C ASN A 131 6.16 -6.11 1.57
N TYR A 132 7.19 -5.50 2.16
CA TYR A 132 8.32 -6.12 2.80
C TYR A 132 8.34 -5.67 4.26
N GLU A 133 8.68 -6.60 5.15
CA GLU A 133 8.74 -6.35 6.59
C GLU A 133 10.14 -6.72 7.09
N PHE A 134 10.74 -5.81 7.86
CA PHE A 134 11.89 -6.08 8.71
C PHE A 134 11.37 -6.16 10.16
N PRO A 135 11.10 -7.38 10.68
CA PRO A 135 10.34 -7.57 11.92
C PRO A 135 10.92 -6.85 13.14
N THR A 136 12.25 -6.83 13.27
CA THR A 136 12.96 -6.20 14.37
C THR A 136 14.24 -5.57 13.86
N LEU A 137 14.30 -4.25 13.89
CA LEU A 137 15.51 -3.52 13.56
C LEU A 137 16.56 -3.66 14.68
N PRO A 138 17.85 -3.78 14.34
CA PRO A 138 18.92 -3.69 15.32
C PRO A 138 18.98 -2.28 15.94
N GLU A 139 19.32 -2.20 17.23
CA GLU A 139 19.46 -0.95 18.02
C GLU A 139 20.73 -0.16 17.64
N THR A 140 20.82 0.18 16.35
CA THR A 140 21.94 0.89 15.73
C THR A 140 21.44 2.20 15.13
N THR A 141 22.34 3.09 14.72
CA THR A 141 21.98 4.35 14.05
C THR A 141 21.97 4.23 12.53
N LYS A 142 22.53 3.15 11.97
CA LYS A 142 22.69 2.94 10.54
C LYS A 142 22.27 1.53 10.17
N ILE A 143 21.37 1.42 9.22
CA ILE A 143 20.85 0.14 8.73
C ILE A 143 20.89 0.15 7.22
N THR A 144 21.42 -0.94 6.65
CA THR A 144 21.32 -1.25 5.23
C THR A 144 20.42 -2.46 5.08
N TRP A 145 19.36 -2.31 4.31
CA TRP A 145 18.36 -3.34 4.07
C TRP A 145 18.27 -3.63 2.57
N THR A 146 18.83 -4.77 2.17
CA THR A 146 18.70 -5.27 0.79
C THR A 146 17.38 -6.02 0.65
N LEU A 147 16.56 -5.57 -0.30
CA LEU A 147 15.31 -6.20 -0.70
C LEU A 147 15.53 -7.13 -1.89
N LYS A 148 14.47 -7.77 -2.38
CA LYS A 148 14.56 -8.69 -3.51
C LYS A 148 15.02 -7.98 -4.78
N THR A 149 15.68 -8.77 -5.62
CA THR A 149 15.96 -8.44 -7.01
C THR A 149 14.68 -8.53 -7.85
N THR A 150 14.23 -7.43 -8.43
CA THR A 150 13.03 -7.38 -9.30
C THR A 150 13.43 -7.45 -10.77
N SER A 151 12.56 -7.96 -11.65
CA SER A 151 12.76 -7.89 -13.11
C SER A 151 12.88 -6.42 -13.54
N ALA A 152 13.76 -6.11 -14.50
CA ALA A 152 13.87 -4.76 -15.05
C ALA A 152 12.59 -4.25 -15.74
N LEU A 153 11.62 -5.13 -16.00
CA LEU A 153 10.31 -4.78 -16.55
C LEU A 153 9.30 -4.33 -15.49
N GLU A 154 9.54 -4.64 -14.21
CA GLU A 154 8.75 -4.19 -13.05
C GLU A 154 9.55 -3.15 -12.24
N THR A 155 10.03 -2.09 -12.90
CA THR A 155 10.84 -1.07 -12.21
C THR A 155 10.05 -0.37 -11.10
N PRO A 156 10.61 -0.27 -9.88
CA PRO A 156 10.03 0.53 -8.82
C PRO A 156 9.82 1.98 -9.23
N ARG A 157 8.63 2.50 -8.94
CA ARG A 157 8.30 3.92 -9.10
C ARG A 157 8.34 4.67 -7.78
N TYR A 158 7.95 3.98 -6.71
CA TYR A 158 7.99 4.52 -5.36
C TYR A 158 8.45 3.46 -4.39
N VAL A 159 9.23 3.90 -3.42
CA VAL A 159 9.60 3.11 -2.25
C VAL A 159 9.16 3.89 -1.03
N ILE A 160 8.29 3.28 -0.24
CA ILE A 160 7.69 3.88 0.94
C ILE A 160 8.21 3.15 2.15
N VAL A 161 8.70 3.88 3.15
CA VAL A 161 9.21 3.33 4.41
C VAL A 161 8.41 3.90 5.57
N ALA A 162 8.01 3.02 6.49
CA ALA A 162 7.33 3.40 7.73
C ALA A 162 7.76 2.49 8.88
N PHE A 163 7.76 3.02 10.09
CA PHE A 163 8.22 2.28 11.28
C PHE A 163 7.10 2.14 12.31
N GLN A 164 7.14 1.06 13.09
CA GLN A 164 6.30 0.87 14.26
C GLN A 164 7.13 0.35 15.42
N THR A 165 7.12 1.05 16.55
CA THR A 165 7.85 0.67 17.76
C THR A 165 6.87 0.14 18.80
N GLY A 166 6.99 -1.15 19.15
CA GLY A 166 6.21 -1.73 20.24
C GLY A 166 4.68 -1.71 20.04
N LYS A 167 4.18 -1.55 18.80
CA LYS A 167 2.73 -1.48 18.50
C LYS A 167 2.13 -2.82 18.06
N LYS A 168 2.93 -3.67 17.43
CA LYS A 168 2.45 -4.91 16.82
C LYS A 168 1.89 -5.87 17.88
N ASN A 169 0.66 -6.28 17.67
CA ASN A 169 -0.15 -7.16 18.53
C ASN A 169 -0.34 -6.64 19.97
N LYS A 170 -0.19 -5.33 20.19
CA LYS A 170 -0.41 -4.68 21.49
C LYS A 170 -1.73 -3.91 21.49
N VAL A 171 -2.64 -4.31 22.36
CA VAL A 171 -4.02 -3.78 22.39
C VAL A 171 -4.09 -2.30 22.80
N LYS A 172 -3.16 -1.82 23.63
CA LYS A 172 -3.09 -0.39 24.02
C LYS A 172 -2.44 0.52 22.99
N ALA A 173 -1.75 -0.06 22.01
CA ALA A 173 -0.96 0.70 21.07
C ALA A 173 -1.67 0.72 19.72
N ASN A 174 -1.91 1.92 19.20
CA ASN A 174 -2.58 2.06 17.91
C ASN A 174 -1.68 1.53 16.78
N ALA A 175 -1.98 0.34 16.29
CA ALA A 175 -1.27 -0.30 15.18
C ALA A 175 -1.50 0.37 13.81
N SER A 176 -2.32 1.42 13.74
CA SER A 176 -2.48 2.25 12.54
C SER A 176 -1.55 3.47 12.50
N LEU A 177 -0.83 3.75 13.60
CA LEU A 177 0.12 4.86 13.69
C LEU A 177 1.56 4.37 13.48
N PHE A 178 2.36 5.21 12.83
CA PHE A 178 3.76 5.01 12.51
C PHE A 178 4.65 5.95 13.32
N ASP A 179 5.90 5.53 13.55
CA ASP A 179 6.88 6.26 14.36
C ASP A 179 7.96 6.87 13.48
N GLY A 180 8.48 8.03 13.88
CA GLY A 180 9.52 8.73 13.12
C GLY A 180 10.96 8.23 13.37
N CYS A 181 11.20 7.51 14.45
CA CYS A 181 12.50 6.91 14.80
C CYS A 181 13.72 7.86 14.68
N ASN A 182 13.53 9.18 14.83
CA ASN A 182 14.56 10.20 14.66
C ASN A 182 15.39 10.06 13.36
N LEU A 183 14.73 9.65 12.26
CA LEU A 183 15.36 9.45 10.96
C LEU A 183 16.08 10.74 10.50
N SER A 184 17.37 10.61 10.14
CA SER A 184 18.18 11.68 9.56
C SER A 184 18.37 11.50 8.06
N GLU A 185 18.53 10.27 7.57
CA GLU A 185 18.73 10.01 6.15
C GLU A 185 17.98 8.75 5.72
N LEU A 186 17.47 8.79 4.50
CA LEU A 186 16.81 7.65 3.85
C LEU A 186 17.18 7.68 2.37
N LYS A 187 17.96 6.68 1.96
CA LYS A 187 18.38 6.49 0.57
C LYS A 187 17.91 5.15 0.08
N VAL A 188 17.33 5.16 -1.11
CA VAL A 188 16.90 3.99 -1.85
C VAL A 188 17.83 3.87 -3.04
N TYR A 189 18.55 2.76 -3.12
CA TYR A 189 19.42 2.43 -4.22
C TYR A 189 18.70 1.45 -5.14
N LEU A 190 18.61 1.82 -6.41
CA LEU A 190 18.27 0.92 -7.51
C LEU A 190 19.56 0.63 -8.26
N ASN A 191 20.11 -0.56 -8.07
CA ASN A 191 21.49 -0.89 -8.43
C ASN A 191 22.46 0.13 -7.80
N ASP A 192 23.21 0.88 -8.62
CA ASP A 192 24.19 1.87 -8.15
C ASP A 192 23.63 3.30 -8.00
N ARG A 193 22.33 3.52 -8.28
CA ARG A 193 21.73 4.87 -8.26
C ARG A 193 20.93 5.11 -6.99
N ALA A 194 21.27 6.19 -6.28
CA ALA A 194 20.61 6.58 -5.04
C ALA A 194 19.47 7.58 -5.28
N PHE A 195 18.36 7.36 -4.59
CA PHE A 195 17.18 8.23 -4.55
C PHE A 195 16.81 8.53 -3.09
N PRO A 196 16.29 9.72 -2.77
CA PRO A 196 16.26 10.88 -3.65
C PRO A 196 17.69 11.43 -3.84
N TYR A 197 17.91 12.22 -4.89
CA TYR A 197 19.23 12.83 -5.15
C TYR A 197 19.62 13.89 -4.11
N LEU A 198 18.64 14.43 -3.37
CA LEU A 198 18.86 15.31 -2.23
C LEU A 198 19.15 14.51 -0.96
N ASN A 199 19.78 15.16 0.02
CA ASN A 199 19.98 14.59 1.36
C ASN A 199 18.89 15.10 2.28
N LEU A 200 18.27 14.22 3.07
CA LEU A 200 17.15 14.59 3.93
C LEU A 200 17.61 15.34 5.18
N ARG A 201 18.80 15.05 5.73
CA ARG A 201 19.39 15.70 6.92
C ARG A 201 18.48 15.76 8.16
N GLY A 202 17.45 14.91 8.22
CA GLY A 202 16.41 14.93 9.24
C GLY A 202 15.47 16.15 9.14
N GLU A 203 15.47 16.85 8.02
CA GLU A 203 14.58 17.97 7.76
C GLU A 203 13.18 17.45 7.44
N LYS A 204 12.30 17.55 8.42
CA LYS A 204 10.90 17.15 8.26
C LYS A 204 10.19 17.90 7.12
N SER A 205 10.67 19.10 6.75
CA SER A 205 10.13 19.90 5.64
C SER A 205 10.24 19.18 4.32
N THR A 206 11.44 18.68 4.06
CA THR A 206 11.77 17.94 2.87
C THR A 206 11.03 16.60 2.85
N MET A 207 10.97 15.90 3.98
CA MET A 207 10.25 14.63 4.09
C MET A 207 8.74 14.79 3.85
N TYR A 208 8.13 15.83 4.41
CA TYR A 208 6.71 16.13 4.20
C TYR A 208 6.41 16.56 2.77
N GLU A 209 7.29 17.32 2.13
CA GLU A 209 7.14 17.71 0.72
C GLU A 209 7.12 16.47 -0.19
N LEU A 210 8.00 15.50 0.04
CA LEU A 210 8.00 14.23 -0.70
C LEU A 210 6.70 13.44 -0.48
N TYR A 211 6.21 13.38 0.75
CA TYR A 211 4.90 12.80 1.08
C TYR A 211 3.75 13.53 0.37
N ALA A 212 3.73 14.85 0.41
CA ALA A 212 2.64 15.67 -0.15
C ALA A 212 2.56 15.57 -1.68
N ARG A 213 3.72 15.50 -2.36
CA ARG A 213 3.79 15.35 -3.83
C ARG A 213 3.34 13.98 -4.32
N PHE A 214 3.48 12.94 -3.48
CA PHE A 214 3.17 11.56 -3.87
C PHE A 214 1.78 11.45 -4.48
N ARG A 215 0.77 11.98 -3.80
CA ARG A 215 -0.62 11.79 -4.20
C ARG A 215 -0.90 12.40 -5.58
N ALA A 216 -0.41 13.61 -5.85
CA ALA A 216 -0.60 14.28 -7.14
C ALA A 216 0.01 13.47 -8.29
N SER A 217 1.24 12.99 -8.08
CA SER A 217 1.98 12.21 -9.07
C SER A 217 1.37 10.81 -9.29
N TYR A 218 1.04 10.11 -8.20
CA TYR A 218 0.45 8.78 -8.25
C TYR A 218 -0.98 8.81 -8.81
N MET A 219 -1.84 9.74 -8.40
CA MET A 219 -3.23 9.81 -8.89
C MET A 219 -3.36 10.51 -10.24
N GLN A 220 -2.32 11.19 -10.73
CA GLN A 220 -2.37 12.04 -11.92
C GLN A 220 -3.46 13.12 -11.81
N GLU A 221 -3.63 13.67 -10.60
CA GLU A 221 -4.57 14.75 -10.28
C GLU A 221 -3.78 16.02 -9.96
N SER A 222 -4.02 17.11 -10.71
CA SER A 222 -3.36 18.41 -10.52
C SER A 222 -3.75 19.08 -9.19
N ASP A 223 -5.01 18.98 -8.80
CA ASP A 223 -5.56 19.55 -7.55
C ASP A 223 -5.61 18.48 -6.46
N SER A 224 -4.44 17.93 -6.14
CA SER A 224 -4.28 16.88 -5.15
C SER A 224 -3.69 17.43 -3.86
N PHE A 225 -4.42 17.22 -2.76
CA PHE A 225 -3.99 17.61 -1.42
C PHE A 225 -3.62 16.35 -0.62
N PRO A 226 -2.54 16.40 0.19
CA PRO A 226 -2.21 15.29 1.08
C PRO A 226 -3.33 15.05 2.09
N LEU A 227 -3.44 13.82 2.59
CA LEU A 227 -4.40 13.49 3.64
C LEU A 227 -4.02 14.16 4.96
N MET A 228 -2.76 14.01 5.36
CA MET A 228 -2.24 14.55 6.62
C MET A 228 -1.70 15.97 6.42
N SER A 229 -2.03 16.85 7.36
CA SER A 229 -1.33 18.10 7.59
C SER A 229 0.10 17.85 8.08
N ARG A 230 0.90 18.92 8.16
CA ARG A 230 2.28 18.79 8.62
C ARG A 230 2.39 18.30 10.07
N SER A 231 1.56 18.79 10.98
CA SER A 231 1.56 18.36 12.38
C SER A 231 1.18 16.89 12.56
N GLU A 232 0.22 16.42 11.75
CA GLU A 232 -0.21 15.02 11.75
C GLU A 232 0.89 14.12 11.20
N PHE A 233 1.52 14.51 10.09
CA PHE A 233 2.68 13.81 9.53
C PHE A 233 3.83 13.70 10.53
N ASP A 234 4.12 14.78 11.26
CA ASP A 234 5.18 14.80 12.27
C ASP A 234 4.94 13.77 13.39
N SER A 235 3.69 13.42 13.66
CA SER A 235 3.25 12.45 14.67
C SER A 235 3.01 11.04 14.12
N ASN A 236 2.83 10.92 12.80
CA ASN A 236 2.54 9.69 12.07
C ASN A 236 3.29 9.65 10.72
N PRO A 237 4.63 9.68 10.71
CA PRO A 237 5.38 9.89 9.48
C PRO A 237 5.39 8.65 8.58
N ILE A 238 5.22 8.91 7.28
CA ILE A 238 5.41 7.93 6.20
C ILE A 238 6.40 8.50 5.21
N TYR A 239 7.54 7.85 5.06
CA TYR A 239 8.61 8.34 4.21
C TYR A 239 8.42 7.83 2.79
N VAL A 240 8.31 8.74 1.82
CA VAL A 240 8.08 8.40 0.41
C VAL A 240 9.30 8.80 -0.41
N ILE A 241 9.87 7.85 -1.14
CA ILE A 241 10.94 8.11 -2.09
C ILE A 241 10.42 7.83 -3.50
N ASP A 242 10.40 8.88 -4.33
CA ASP A 242 10.09 8.78 -5.75
C ASP A 242 11.33 8.31 -6.52
N THR A 243 11.20 7.17 -7.20
CA THR A 243 12.23 6.55 -8.05
C THR A 243 11.83 6.56 -9.53
N SER A 244 10.71 7.17 -9.88
CA SER A 244 10.12 7.14 -11.22
C SER A 244 10.93 7.88 -12.29
N HIS A 245 11.78 8.83 -11.89
CA HIS A 245 12.68 9.58 -12.78
C HIS A 245 14.02 8.87 -13.06
N GLN A 246 14.03 7.54 -12.99
CA GLN A 246 15.19 6.75 -13.41
C GLN A 246 15.42 6.83 -14.92
N GLU A 247 16.67 6.82 -15.35
CA GLU A 247 16.98 6.65 -16.76
C GLU A 247 16.53 5.27 -17.23
N LEU A 248 15.86 5.22 -18.37
CA LEU A 248 15.56 4.00 -19.10
C LEU A 248 16.85 3.45 -19.73
N SER A 249 17.83 3.04 -18.91
CA SER A 249 19.07 2.46 -19.42
C SER A 249 18.87 0.96 -19.71
N VAL A 250 19.21 0.53 -20.92
CA VAL A 250 18.92 -0.80 -21.51
C VAL A 250 19.88 -1.91 -21.01
N LYS A 251 20.32 -1.93 -19.74
CA LYS A 251 21.50 -2.77 -19.39
C LYS A 251 21.41 -3.78 -18.26
N SER A 252 20.39 -3.78 -17.42
CA SER A 252 20.27 -4.85 -16.42
C SER A 252 18.96 -5.60 -16.62
N SER A 253 19.03 -6.93 -16.63
CA SER A 253 17.84 -7.80 -16.56
C SER A 253 17.15 -7.74 -15.18
N THR A 254 17.87 -7.23 -14.19
CA THR A 254 17.53 -7.31 -12.77
C THR A 254 17.82 -6.00 -12.04
N ILE A 255 16.95 -5.59 -11.14
CA ILE A 255 17.13 -4.41 -10.30
C ILE A 255 17.37 -4.87 -8.87
N ASP A 256 18.56 -4.60 -8.34
CA ASP A 256 18.84 -4.75 -6.91
C ASP A 256 18.30 -3.53 -6.16
N LEU A 257 17.40 -3.75 -5.21
CA LEU A 257 16.78 -2.71 -4.41
C LEU A 257 17.39 -2.73 -3.00
N ARG A 258 18.10 -1.67 -2.63
CA ARG A 258 18.71 -1.53 -1.30
C ARG A 258 18.23 -0.25 -0.64
N ILE A 259 17.91 -0.31 0.64
CA ILE A 259 17.49 0.83 1.44
C ILE A 259 18.54 1.08 2.51
N GLU A 260 19.09 2.29 2.54
CA GLU A 260 19.98 2.77 3.60
C GLU A 260 19.23 3.78 4.45
N MET A 261 19.24 3.55 5.76
CA MET A 261 18.57 4.37 6.75
C MET A 261 19.58 4.82 7.78
N GLU A 262 19.59 6.11 8.10
CA GLU A 262 20.35 6.68 9.20
C GLU A 262 19.40 7.42 10.14
N SER A 263 19.63 7.30 11.44
CA SER A 263 18.89 7.99 12.49
C SER A 263 19.84 8.74 13.42
N LYS A 264 19.35 9.84 14.02
CA LYS A 264 20.15 10.65 14.97
C LYS A 264 20.41 9.94 16.30
N SER A 265 19.55 8.99 16.66
CA SER A 265 19.67 8.11 17.82
C SER A 265 19.43 6.68 17.37
N SER A 266 19.94 5.69 18.11
CA SER A 266 19.66 4.28 17.77
C SER A 266 18.16 4.05 17.57
N PHE A 267 17.81 3.22 16.59
CA PHE A 267 16.44 2.76 16.43
C PHE A 267 15.96 2.14 17.74
N PRO A 268 14.78 2.52 18.25
CA PRO A 268 14.28 1.97 19.50
C PRO A 268 14.16 0.44 19.46
N LYS A 269 14.21 -0.18 20.64
CA LYS A 269 13.92 -1.60 20.78
C LYS A 269 12.50 -1.90 20.31
N ASP A 270 12.30 -3.09 19.73
CA ASP A 270 11.02 -3.56 19.19
C ASP A 270 10.45 -2.69 18.06
N THR A 271 11.32 -2.00 17.30
CA THR A 271 10.94 -1.33 16.06
C THR A 271 10.86 -2.31 14.90
N THR A 272 9.70 -2.41 14.27
CA THR A 272 9.47 -3.04 12.98
C THR A 272 9.53 -1.99 11.88
N ALA A 273 10.24 -2.27 10.78
CA ALA A 273 10.17 -1.45 9.57
C ALA A 273 9.31 -2.13 8.51
N TYR A 274 8.50 -1.35 7.82
CA TYR A 274 7.76 -1.76 6.64
C TYR A 274 8.29 -0.99 5.45
N CYS A 275 8.53 -1.72 4.36
CA CYS A 275 8.79 -1.13 3.06
C CYS A 275 7.68 -1.54 2.09
N ILE A 276 7.09 -0.56 1.41
CA ILE A 276 6.19 -0.81 0.29
C ILE A 276 6.88 -0.36 -1.00
N VAL A 277 6.99 -1.29 -1.93
CA VAL A 277 7.48 -1.02 -3.28
C VAL A 277 6.30 -0.93 -4.23
N ILE A 278 6.20 0.15 -4.99
CA ILE A 278 5.16 0.34 -6.00
C ILE A 278 5.75 0.14 -7.39
N ASN A 279 5.26 -0.89 -8.09
CA ASN A 279 5.68 -1.23 -9.46
C ASN A 279 4.48 -1.08 -10.42
N ASP A 280 4.73 -0.61 -11.64
CA ASP A 280 3.73 -0.71 -12.70
C ASP A 280 3.72 -2.16 -13.23
N ILE A 281 2.55 -2.79 -13.25
CA ILE A 281 2.35 -4.14 -13.79
C ILE A 281 1.41 -4.06 -14.99
N VAL A 282 1.80 -4.74 -16.07
CA VAL A 282 0.91 -5.02 -17.21
C VAL A 282 0.70 -6.53 -17.30
N ALA A 283 -0.48 -6.98 -16.90
CA ALA A 283 -0.94 -8.34 -17.15
C ALA A 283 -1.77 -8.37 -18.43
N THR A 284 -1.85 -9.53 -19.07
CA THR A 284 -2.83 -9.79 -20.13
C THR A 284 -3.70 -10.96 -19.74
N TYR A 285 -4.99 -10.91 -20.10
CA TYR A 285 -5.86 -12.07 -19.99
C TYR A 285 -6.56 -12.35 -21.31
N GLN A 286 -6.74 -13.64 -21.58
CA GLN A 286 -7.46 -14.14 -22.74
C GLN A 286 -8.93 -14.39 -22.38
N PRO A 287 -9.89 -13.71 -23.03
CA PRO A 287 -11.31 -13.84 -22.70
C PRO A 287 -11.89 -15.24 -22.97
N LEU A 288 -11.36 -15.98 -23.94
CA LEU A 288 -11.87 -17.31 -24.29
C LEU A 288 -11.35 -18.37 -23.33
N THR A 289 -10.04 -18.39 -23.09
CA THR A 289 -9.37 -19.42 -22.28
C THR A 289 -9.34 -19.11 -20.79
N GLY A 290 -9.46 -17.84 -20.41
CA GLY A 290 -9.26 -17.36 -19.04
C GLY A 290 -7.81 -17.37 -18.57
N ILE A 291 -6.85 -17.60 -19.47
CA ILE A 291 -5.43 -17.58 -19.13
C ILE A 291 -5.01 -16.14 -18.84
N VAL A 292 -4.39 -15.94 -17.67
CA VAL A 292 -3.78 -14.68 -17.26
C VAL A 292 -2.26 -14.85 -17.30
N THR A 293 -1.59 -13.97 -18.04
CA THR A 293 -0.12 -13.91 -18.08
C THR A 293 0.34 -12.54 -17.63
N ARG A 294 1.43 -12.47 -16.86
CA ARG A 294 2.14 -11.21 -16.66
C ARG A 294 3.08 -11.03 -17.83
N LYS A 295 3.08 -9.85 -18.46
CA LYS A 295 4.15 -9.52 -19.40
C LYS A 295 5.44 -9.48 -18.57
N GLN A 296 6.31 -10.46 -18.82
CA GLN A 296 7.63 -10.51 -18.22
C GLN A 296 8.48 -9.37 -18.73
#